data_AF-A0A957UCK3-F1
#
_entry.id   AF-A0A957UCK3-F1
#
_cell.length_a   1.000
_cell.length_b   1.000
_cell.length_c   1.000
_cell.angle_alpha   90.00
_cell.angle_beta   90.00
_cell.angle_gamma   90.00
#
_symmetry.space_group_name_H-M   'P 1'
#
loop_
_entity.id
_entity.type
_entity.pdbx_description
1 polymer ?
#
loop_
_entity_poly.entity_id
_entity_poly.type
_entity_poly.pdbx_seq_one_letter_code
_entity_poly.pdbx_strand_id
1 'polypeptide(L)'
;LYNQDILDAAGVTELPQSWSEFYDAMGKIKAAGYQPFYMPTTGTDGYIFTWYVVLTSAQLMDEVVAACDGQAGDEANGVISQKEAIWCIKQGHWNARNPGVVQTFEEMKKWSEYFHEGYLAPSAPGNLFAQGKIAFLPTVRLLMSMYENDPNMTFEWGSFYLPALADGETAPRLGNSGAGQGSQYLFIPQTTVDAGKLEMARDLLQYVTSPAAIDFWCSKQPVPCFAPGTPLEEIMPGDAAKQAHYRGFIDPPTIDNMVSRLDANDVFGPAIVVQETQILQDYLAGNADLEQTLDSYQAFLEQQADNVILQHPEWGAESW
;
A
#
# COMPACT_ATOMS: atom_id res chain seq x y z
N LEU A 1 -8.21 -4.01 9.20
CA LEU A 1 -9.07 -4.63 10.23
C LEU A 1 -10.01 -3.58 10.80
N TYR A 2 -11.17 -4.00 11.29
CA TYR A 2 -12.09 -3.17 12.07
C TYR A 2 -12.48 -3.85 13.39
N ASN A 3 -12.70 -3.05 14.44
CA ASN A 3 -13.21 -3.51 15.73
C ASN A 3 -14.73 -3.24 15.78
N GLN A 4 -15.55 -4.30 15.76
CA GLN A 4 -17.00 -4.19 15.68
C GLN A 4 -17.60 -3.52 16.92
N ASP A 5 -17.09 -3.81 18.11
CA ASP A 5 -17.59 -3.21 19.36
C ASP A 5 -17.45 -1.67 19.34
N ILE A 6 -16.35 -1.16 18.78
CA ILE A 6 -16.14 0.30 18.62
C ILE A 6 -17.10 0.87 17.56
N LEU A 7 -17.31 0.17 16.45
CA LEU A 7 -18.27 0.59 15.42
C LEU A 7 -19.69 0.68 15.98
N ASP A 8 -20.12 -0.34 16.73
CA ASP A 8 -21.43 -0.41 17.37
C ASP A 8 -21.61 0.72 18.39
N ALA A 9 -20.60 0.94 19.25
CA ALA A 9 -20.59 2.03 20.23
C ALA A 9 -20.67 3.42 19.58
N ALA A 10 -20.11 3.57 18.37
CA ALA A 10 -20.15 4.79 17.58
C ALA A 10 -21.42 4.93 16.72
N GLY A 11 -22.28 3.91 16.65
CA GLY A 11 -23.46 3.90 15.78
C GLY A 11 -23.11 3.78 14.29
N VAL A 12 -22.03 3.08 13.96
CA VAL A 12 -21.65 2.68 12.61
C VAL A 12 -22.19 1.27 12.37
N THR A 13 -23.36 1.16 11.74
CA THR A 13 -24.10 -0.11 11.58
C THR A 13 -23.69 -0.90 10.34
N GLU A 14 -23.03 -0.27 9.38
CA GLU A 14 -22.56 -0.88 8.14
C GLU A 14 -21.13 -0.42 7.86
N LEU A 15 -20.34 -1.27 7.21
CA LEU A 15 -19.00 -0.93 6.78
C LEU A 15 -19.07 0.07 5.60
N PRO A 16 -18.25 1.12 5.60
CA PRO A 16 -18.33 2.17 4.60
C PRO A 16 -18.02 1.62 3.20
N GLN A 17 -18.86 1.98 2.24
CA GLN A 17 -18.75 1.59 0.82
C GLN A 17 -18.22 2.73 -0.05
N SER A 18 -18.15 3.96 0.47
CA SER A 18 -17.58 5.13 -0.20
C SER A 18 -16.60 5.88 0.69
N TRP A 19 -15.77 6.74 0.08
CA TRP A 19 -14.84 7.59 0.81
C TRP A 19 -15.54 8.54 1.79
N SER A 20 -16.69 9.09 1.38
CA SER A 20 -17.50 9.94 2.25
C SER A 20 -18.04 9.17 3.46
N GLU A 21 -18.57 7.96 3.25
CA GLU A 21 -19.06 7.12 4.34
C GLU A 21 -17.93 6.71 5.29
N PHE A 22 -16.73 6.52 4.77
CA PHE A 22 -15.56 6.22 5.59
C PHE A 22 -15.18 7.39 6.50
N TYR A 23 -15.20 8.62 5.99
CA TYR A 23 -15.04 9.81 6.83
C TYR A 23 -16.17 9.99 7.84
N ASP A 24 -17.41 9.74 7.46
CA ASP A 24 -18.57 9.81 8.36
C ASP A 24 -18.44 8.79 9.49
N ALA A 25 -18.01 7.56 9.18
CA ALA A 25 -17.73 6.54 10.17
C ALA A 25 -16.61 6.98 11.13
N MET A 26 -15.48 7.46 10.61
CA MET A 26 -14.38 7.96 11.44
C MET A 26 -14.80 9.17 12.30
N GLY A 27 -15.66 10.05 11.78
CA GLY A 27 -16.29 11.15 12.52
C GLY A 27 -17.12 10.68 13.71
N LYS A 28 -17.99 9.69 13.50
CA LYS A 28 -18.79 9.07 14.57
C LYS A 28 -17.91 8.40 15.62
N ILE A 29 -16.89 7.66 15.20
CA ILE A 29 -15.95 6.96 16.08
C ILE A 29 -15.20 7.97 16.97
N LYS A 30 -14.69 9.05 16.37
CA LYS A 30 -14.03 10.14 17.09
C LYS A 30 -14.99 10.82 18.08
N ALA A 31 -16.23 11.09 17.66
CA ALA A 31 -17.26 11.69 18.52
C ALA A 31 -17.65 10.79 19.71
N ALA A 32 -17.55 9.47 19.54
CA ALA A 32 -17.76 8.48 20.61
C ALA A 32 -16.54 8.33 21.55
N GLY A 33 -15.43 9.04 21.30
CA GLY A 33 -14.24 9.05 22.16
C GLY A 33 -13.21 7.97 21.86
N TYR A 34 -13.34 7.28 20.72
CA TYR A 34 -12.38 6.27 20.27
C TYR A 34 -11.40 6.85 19.24
N GLN A 35 -10.27 6.18 19.04
CA GLN A 35 -9.32 6.54 18.00
C GLN A 35 -9.71 5.87 16.68
N PRO A 36 -10.02 6.64 15.60
CA PRO A 36 -10.57 6.06 14.39
C PRO A 36 -9.60 5.16 13.63
N PHE A 37 -8.38 5.64 13.36
CA PHE A 37 -7.51 4.98 12.40
C PHE A 37 -6.06 4.93 12.89
N TYR A 38 -5.47 3.74 12.96
CA TYR A 38 -4.03 3.59 13.23
C TYR A 38 -3.24 3.91 11.96
N MET A 39 -2.39 4.94 12.03
CA MET A 39 -1.52 5.33 10.92
C MET A 39 -0.17 5.80 11.46
N PRO A 40 0.82 4.91 11.64
CA PRO A 40 2.14 5.31 12.08
C PRO A 40 2.91 5.96 10.93
N THR A 41 3.51 7.13 11.17
CA THR A 41 4.33 7.82 10.16
C THR A 41 5.83 7.69 10.42
N THR A 42 6.23 7.03 11.50
CA THR A 42 7.62 6.92 11.94
C THR A 42 7.88 5.58 12.62
N GLY A 43 9.15 5.30 12.93
CA GLY A 43 9.58 4.01 13.48
C GLY A 43 9.50 2.88 12.46
N THR A 44 9.53 1.65 12.96
CA THR A 44 9.53 0.44 12.11
C THR A 44 8.24 0.25 11.32
N ASP A 45 7.15 0.88 11.75
CA ASP A 45 5.84 0.76 11.12
C ASP A 45 5.55 1.92 10.15
N GLY A 46 6.46 2.91 10.02
CA GLY A 46 6.25 4.10 9.19
C GLY A 46 5.99 3.81 7.70
N TYR A 47 6.40 2.63 7.21
CA TYR A 47 6.09 2.17 5.85
C TYR A 47 4.58 2.00 5.61
N ILE A 48 3.77 1.83 6.66
CA ILE A 48 2.31 1.75 6.51
C ILE A 48 1.80 3.07 5.94
N PHE A 49 2.25 4.20 6.45
CA PHE A 49 1.85 5.50 5.93
C PHE A 49 2.19 5.66 4.44
N THR A 50 3.37 5.21 4.02
CA THR A 50 3.83 5.36 2.64
C THR A 50 2.97 4.55 1.68
N TRP A 51 2.58 3.32 2.05
CA TRP A 51 1.63 2.55 1.23
C TRP A 51 0.28 3.23 1.04
N TYR A 52 -0.18 3.97 2.04
CA TYR A 52 -1.43 4.72 1.94
C TYR A 52 -1.30 5.99 1.10
N VAL A 53 -0.13 6.62 1.11
CA VAL A 53 0.20 7.67 0.12
C VAL A 53 0.17 7.10 -1.28
N VAL A 54 0.76 5.92 -1.53
CA VAL A 54 0.73 5.23 -2.83
C VAL A 54 -0.70 4.88 -3.26
N LEU A 55 -1.52 4.33 -2.36
CA LEU A 55 -2.92 4.01 -2.67
C LEU A 55 -3.74 5.25 -3.05
N THR A 56 -3.44 6.38 -2.40
CA THR A 56 -4.10 7.65 -2.66
C THR A 56 -3.63 8.22 -4.00
N SER A 57 -2.32 8.28 -4.23
CA SER A 57 -1.77 8.80 -5.50
C SER A 57 -2.17 7.97 -6.70
N ALA A 58 -2.22 6.63 -6.57
CA ALA A 58 -2.61 5.73 -7.65
C ALA A 58 -4.06 5.93 -8.16
N GLN A 59 -4.91 6.63 -7.40
CA GLN A 59 -6.27 6.99 -7.80
C GLN A 59 -6.37 8.42 -8.36
N LEU A 60 -5.33 9.23 -8.20
CA LEU A 60 -5.34 10.66 -8.52
C LEU A 60 -4.38 11.04 -9.66
N MET A 61 -3.51 10.11 -10.08
CA MET A 61 -2.40 10.37 -11.01
C MET A 61 -2.67 9.93 -12.45
N ASP A 62 -3.91 9.56 -12.81
CA ASP A 62 -4.26 9.05 -14.15
C ASP A 62 -3.84 9.99 -15.30
N GLU A 63 -3.96 11.32 -15.11
CA GLU A 63 -3.51 12.30 -16.10
C GLU A 63 -2.00 12.24 -16.35
N VAL A 64 -1.22 12.04 -15.27
CA VAL A 64 0.24 11.92 -15.36
C VAL A 64 0.62 10.62 -16.03
N VAL A 65 -0.04 9.52 -15.67
CA VAL A 65 0.17 8.21 -16.33
C VAL A 65 -0.13 8.30 -17.82
N ALA A 66 -1.28 8.89 -18.20
CA ALA A 66 -1.67 9.05 -19.59
C ALA A 66 -0.69 9.90 -20.42
N ALA A 67 -0.01 10.86 -19.78
CA ALA A 67 1.00 11.70 -20.44
C ALA A 67 2.37 11.01 -20.59
N CYS A 68 2.67 10.03 -19.73
CA CYS A 68 4.04 9.52 -19.55
C CYS A 68 4.23 8.04 -19.93
N ASP A 69 3.18 7.23 -19.95
CA ASP A 69 3.22 5.82 -20.37
C ASP A 69 3.53 5.70 -21.87
N GLY A 70 4.50 4.87 -22.22
CA GLY A 70 5.06 4.70 -23.56
C GLY A 70 6.00 5.81 -24.01
N GLN A 71 6.47 6.66 -23.09
CA GLN A 71 7.44 7.71 -23.39
C GLN A 71 8.87 7.22 -23.15
N ALA A 72 9.85 8.09 -23.42
CA ALA A 72 11.27 7.76 -23.31
C ALA A 72 11.72 6.50 -24.08
N GLY A 73 10.96 6.07 -25.09
CA GLY A 73 11.24 4.88 -25.91
C GLY A 73 10.83 3.55 -25.29
N ASP A 74 10.03 3.56 -24.21
CA ASP A 74 9.43 2.37 -23.61
C ASP A 74 8.04 2.06 -24.25
N GLU A 75 7.53 0.85 -24.05
CA GLU A 75 6.22 0.46 -24.56
C GLU A 75 5.11 0.86 -23.59
N ALA A 76 4.05 1.50 -24.10
CA ALA A 76 2.86 1.81 -23.31
C ALA A 76 2.19 0.53 -22.81
N ASN A 77 2.22 0.32 -21.50
CA ASN A 77 1.72 -0.89 -20.86
C ASN A 77 0.90 -0.61 -19.58
N GLY A 78 0.64 0.68 -19.29
CA GLY A 78 -0.10 1.14 -18.12
C GLY A 78 0.74 1.22 -16.84
N VAL A 79 2.06 1.00 -16.92
CA VAL A 79 2.99 1.05 -15.80
C VAL A 79 4.16 1.96 -16.14
N ILE A 80 4.34 2.99 -15.32
CA ILE A 80 5.44 3.94 -15.50
C ILE A 80 6.76 3.32 -15.05
N SER A 81 7.68 3.15 -16.01
CA SER A 81 9.05 2.73 -15.75
C SER A 81 9.84 3.82 -15.02
N GLN A 82 10.97 3.45 -14.41
CA GLN A 82 11.86 4.46 -13.80
C GLN A 82 12.36 5.48 -14.85
N LYS A 83 12.57 5.05 -16.09
CA LYS A 83 13.01 5.91 -17.19
C LYS A 83 11.90 6.87 -17.62
N GLU A 84 10.67 6.36 -17.78
CA GLU A 84 9.48 7.15 -18.09
C GLU A 84 9.19 8.17 -16.98
N ALA A 85 9.33 7.79 -15.71
CA ALA A 85 9.16 8.70 -14.58
C ALA A 85 10.14 9.88 -14.62
N ILE A 86 11.42 9.64 -14.89
CA ILE A 86 12.42 10.72 -15.01
C ILE A 86 12.05 11.61 -16.20
N TRP A 87 11.66 11.03 -17.34
CA TRP A 87 11.17 11.80 -18.48
C TRP A 87 9.97 12.66 -18.10
N CYS A 88 9.01 12.07 -17.40
CA CYS A 88 7.79 12.72 -16.93
C CYS A 88 8.10 13.92 -16.04
N ILE A 89 9.07 13.79 -15.12
CA ILE A 89 9.53 14.87 -14.25
C ILE A 89 10.24 15.97 -15.06
N LYS A 90 11.16 15.60 -15.95
CA LYS A 90 11.94 16.57 -16.74
C LYS A 90 11.11 17.32 -17.78
N GLN A 91 10.06 16.70 -18.31
CA GLN A 91 9.09 17.37 -19.18
C GLN A 91 8.01 18.15 -18.39
N GLY A 92 8.01 18.05 -17.06
CA GLY A 92 7.08 18.76 -16.19
C GLY A 92 5.67 18.15 -16.13
N HIS A 93 5.46 16.94 -16.65
CA HIS A 93 4.19 16.22 -16.52
C HIS A 93 3.97 15.71 -15.09
N TRP A 94 5.00 15.16 -14.47
CA TRP A 94 5.01 14.83 -13.04
C TRP A 94 5.75 15.92 -12.27
N ASN A 95 4.99 16.83 -11.67
CA ASN A 95 5.51 17.93 -10.87
C ASN A 95 4.63 18.14 -9.63
N ALA A 96 5.15 18.82 -8.62
CA ALA A 96 4.44 19.00 -7.35
C ALA A 96 3.15 19.81 -7.45
N ARG A 97 2.98 20.62 -8.51
CA ARG A 97 1.76 21.40 -8.75
C ARG A 97 0.78 20.70 -9.68
N ASN A 98 1.04 19.46 -10.09
CA ASN A 98 0.04 18.66 -10.78
C ASN A 98 -1.19 18.45 -9.88
N PRO A 99 -2.44 18.57 -10.40
CA PRO A 99 -3.64 18.42 -9.59
C PRO A 99 -3.71 17.12 -8.78
N GLY A 100 -3.26 15.99 -9.33
CA GLY A 100 -3.24 14.71 -8.63
C GLY A 100 -2.29 14.67 -7.45
N VAL A 101 -1.12 15.31 -7.59
CA VAL A 101 -0.14 15.45 -6.50
C VAL A 101 -0.71 16.35 -5.41
N VAL A 102 -1.23 17.52 -5.77
CA VAL A 102 -1.83 18.47 -4.81
C VAL A 102 -2.95 17.79 -4.02
N GLN A 103 -3.87 17.12 -4.71
CA GLN A 103 -4.98 16.40 -4.07
C GLN A 103 -4.48 15.28 -3.15
N THR A 104 -3.40 14.58 -3.50
CA THR A 104 -2.80 13.57 -2.61
C THR A 104 -2.38 14.20 -1.29
N PHE A 105 -1.65 15.32 -1.31
CA PHE A 105 -1.24 16.01 -0.09
C PHE A 105 -2.44 16.49 0.73
N GLU A 106 -3.40 17.16 0.09
CA GLU A 106 -4.61 17.66 0.74
C GLU A 106 -5.42 16.53 1.40
N GLU A 107 -5.55 15.39 0.72
CA GLU A 107 -6.27 14.23 1.23
C GLU A 107 -5.55 13.60 2.42
N MET A 108 -4.22 13.43 2.35
CA MET A 108 -3.45 12.93 3.49
C MET A 108 -3.54 13.88 4.70
N LYS A 109 -3.58 15.19 4.48
CA LYS A 109 -3.78 16.18 5.54
C LYS A 109 -5.16 16.08 6.17
N LYS A 110 -6.21 16.01 5.36
CA LYS A 110 -7.58 15.83 5.81
C LYS A 110 -7.74 14.52 6.60
N TRP A 111 -7.17 13.43 6.11
CA TRP A 111 -7.24 12.13 6.79
C TRP A 111 -6.47 12.12 8.11
N SER A 112 -5.38 12.88 8.23
CA SER A 112 -4.59 12.95 9.45
C SER A 112 -5.36 13.41 10.70
N GLU A 113 -6.50 14.09 10.52
CA GLU A 113 -7.39 14.45 11.64
C GLU A 113 -8.01 13.24 12.36
N TYR A 114 -7.99 12.07 11.74
CA TYR A 114 -8.54 10.81 12.24
C TYR A 114 -7.47 9.77 12.58
N PHE A 115 -6.20 10.11 12.36
CA PHE A 115 -5.10 9.25 12.78
C PHE A 115 -5.02 9.16 14.30
N HIS A 116 -4.47 8.05 14.77
CA HIS A 116 -4.25 7.79 16.18
C HIS A 116 -3.40 8.90 16.83
N GLU A 117 -3.64 9.12 18.11
CA GLU A 117 -2.89 10.10 18.87
C GLU A 117 -1.40 9.74 18.88
N GLY A 118 -0.54 10.74 18.63
CA GLY A 118 0.91 10.54 18.62
C GLY A 118 1.46 9.93 17.34
N TYR A 119 0.71 9.90 16.24
CA TYR A 119 1.13 9.29 14.96
C TYR A 119 2.45 9.82 14.36
N LEU A 120 2.91 11.00 14.78
CA LEU A 120 4.19 11.62 14.41
C LEU A 120 5.37 11.13 15.27
N ALA A 121 5.12 10.34 16.31
CA ALA A 121 6.12 9.74 17.18
C ALA A 121 6.17 8.23 16.98
N PRO A 122 7.31 7.57 17.27
CA PRO A 122 7.39 6.11 17.21
C PRO A 122 6.29 5.46 18.05
N SER A 123 5.59 4.49 17.47
CA SER A 123 4.50 3.80 18.14
C SER A 123 4.94 3.24 19.49
N ALA A 124 4.11 3.48 20.51
CA ALA A 124 4.35 2.89 21.82
C ALA A 124 4.31 1.35 21.72
N PRO A 125 5.07 0.62 22.56
CA PRO A 125 5.04 -0.84 22.54
C PRO A 125 3.62 -1.39 22.74
N GLY A 126 3.26 -2.40 21.94
CA GLY A 126 1.99 -3.12 22.04
C GLY A 126 1.09 -2.93 20.83
N ASN A 127 0.02 -3.73 20.78
CA ASN A 127 -0.96 -3.70 19.70
C ASN A 127 -2.20 -2.91 20.13
N LEU A 128 -2.32 -1.64 19.69
CA LEU A 128 -3.45 -0.77 20.06
C LEU A 128 -4.80 -1.31 19.61
N PHE A 129 -4.83 -2.08 18.53
CA PHE A 129 -6.04 -2.74 18.05
C PHE A 129 -6.46 -3.85 19.00
N ALA A 130 -5.55 -4.77 19.37
CA ALA A 130 -5.83 -5.83 20.34
C ALA A 130 -6.13 -5.29 21.75
N GLN A 131 -5.73 -4.05 22.06
CA GLN A 131 -6.13 -3.35 23.30
C GLN A 131 -7.54 -2.73 23.23
N GLY A 132 -8.25 -2.84 22.10
CA GLY A 132 -9.57 -2.25 21.90
C GLY A 132 -9.57 -0.71 21.87
N LYS A 133 -8.46 -0.07 21.48
CA LYS A 133 -8.32 1.39 21.46
C LYS A 133 -8.49 2.02 20.08
N ILE A 134 -8.35 1.23 19.03
CA ILE A 134 -8.36 1.66 17.63
C ILE A 134 -9.51 0.97 16.91
N ALA A 135 -10.30 1.74 16.17
CA ALA A 135 -11.38 1.17 15.36
C ALA A 135 -10.86 0.51 14.09
N PHE A 136 -9.99 1.18 13.33
CA PHE A 136 -9.45 0.69 12.07
C PHE A 136 -7.93 0.53 12.12
N LEU A 137 -7.45 -0.66 11.77
CA LEU A 137 -6.03 -1.01 11.74
C LEU A 137 -5.62 -1.46 10.32
N PRO A 138 -4.74 -0.72 9.63
CA PRO A 138 -4.03 -1.22 8.45
C PRO A 138 -3.24 -2.47 8.77
N THR A 139 -3.34 -3.49 7.92
CA THR A 139 -2.50 -4.68 8.05
C THR A 139 -2.39 -5.43 6.74
N VAL A 140 -1.51 -6.42 6.70
CA VAL A 140 -1.32 -7.32 5.57
C VAL A 140 -1.77 -8.73 5.92
N ARG A 141 -2.19 -9.48 4.91
CA ARG A 141 -2.66 -10.87 5.07
C ARG A 141 -1.65 -11.76 5.82
N LEU A 142 -0.35 -11.53 5.64
CA LEU A 142 0.73 -12.29 6.27
C LEU A 142 0.74 -12.18 7.81
N LEU A 143 0.15 -11.12 8.38
CA LEU A 143 0.08 -10.90 9.82
C LEU A 143 -1.22 -11.42 10.44
N MET A 144 -2.16 -11.97 9.65
CA MET A 144 -3.48 -12.38 10.15
C MET A 144 -3.41 -13.42 11.26
N SER A 145 -2.52 -14.41 11.13
CA SER A 145 -2.33 -15.42 12.18
C SER A 145 -1.85 -14.82 13.50
N MET A 146 -1.17 -13.66 13.50
CA MET A 146 -0.79 -12.98 14.73
C MET A 146 -2.04 -12.47 15.46
N TYR A 147 -2.99 -11.84 14.74
CA TYR A 147 -4.22 -11.33 15.35
C TYR A 147 -5.17 -12.46 15.75
N GLU A 148 -5.34 -13.48 14.91
CA GLU A 148 -6.22 -14.63 15.20
C GLU A 148 -5.79 -15.42 16.45
N ASN A 149 -4.51 -15.38 16.81
CA ASN A 149 -3.96 -16.08 17.98
C ASN A 149 -3.61 -15.14 19.14
N ASP A 150 -3.89 -13.83 19.06
CA ASP A 150 -3.61 -12.89 20.14
C ASP A 150 -4.69 -13.03 21.23
N PRO A 151 -4.34 -13.42 22.47
CA PRO A 151 -5.32 -13.63 23.53
C PRO A 151 -6.03 -12.34 23.97
N ASN A 152 -5.56 -11.16 23.55
CA ASN A 152 -6.23 -9.88 23.82
C ASN A 152 -7.30 -9.54 22.79
N MET A 153 -7.40 -10.28 21.68
CA MET A 153 -8.47 -10.13 20.70
C MET A 153 -9.76 -10.75 21.24
N THR A 154 -10.39 -10.10 22.22
CA THR A 154 -11.58 -10.58 22.94
C THR A 154 -12.90 -9.94 22.47
N PHE A 155 -12.86 -9.19 21.37
CA PHE A 155 -13.99 -8.48 20.76
C PHE A 155 -14.25 -9.00 19.35
N GLU A 156 -15.42 -8.72 18.79
CA GLU A 156 -15.74 -9.09 17.40
C GLU A 156 -14.98 -8.18 16.42
N TRP A 157 -14.41 -8.75 15.37
CA TRP A 157 -13.60 -8.02 14.40
C TRP A 157 -13.65 -8.64 13.01
N GLY A 158 -13.20 -7.86 12.02
CA GLY A 158 -13.06 -8.35 10.66
C GLY A 158 -12.12 -7.49 9.84
N SER A 159 -12.14 -7.67 8.52
CA SER A 159 -11.43 -6.80 7.59
C SER A 159 -12.33 -6.36 6.44
N PHE A 160 -12.06 -5.17 5.93
CA PHE A 160 -12.61 -4.64 4.70
C PHE A 160 -11.49 -3.92 3.95
N TYR A 161 -11.64 -3.80 2.64
CA TYR A 161 -10.75 -2.99 1.83
C TYR A 161 -11.23 -1.54 1.84
N LEU A 162 -10.32 -0.58 1.76
CA LEU A 162 -10.75 0.83 1.71
C LEU A 162 -11.59 1.09 0.45
N PRO A 163 -12.63 1.92 0.56
CA PRO A 163 -13.39 2.36 -0.59
C PRO A 163 -12.53 3.26 -1.50
N ALA A 164 -12.93 3.38 -2.77
CA ALA A 164 -12.29 4.30 -3.70
C ALA A 164 -12.49 5.75 -3.25
N LEU A 165 -11.54 6.63 -3.59
CA LEU A 165 -11.68 8.08 -3.36
C LEU A 165 -12.89 8.66 -4.10
N ALA A 166 -13.11 8.21 -5.33
CA ALA A 166 -14.25 8.59 -6.14
C ALA A 166 -15.45 7.65 -5.91
N ASP A 167 -16.63 8.23 -5.75
CA ASP A 167 -17.87 7.48 -5.55
C ASP A 167 -18.21 6.61 -6.77
N GLY A 168 -18.58 5.35 -6.53
CA GLY A 168 -18.95 4.39 -7.57
C GLY A 168 -17.76 3.72 -8.26
N GLU A 169 -16.54 4.05 -7.89
CA GLU A 169 -15.33 3.38 -8.36
C GLU A 169 -14.88 2.25 -7.43
N THR A 170 -14.01 1.38 -7.95
CA THR A 170 -13.36 0.33 -7.15
C THR A 170 -11.93 0.76 -6.86
N ALA A 171 -11.56 0.80 -5.58
CA ALA A 171 -10.21 1.19 -5.20
C ALA A 171 -9.17 0.23 -5.79
N PRO A 172 -8.05 0.73 -6.32
CA PRO A 172 -6.94 -0.13 -6.73
C PRO A 172 -6.40 -0.89 -5.51
N ARG A 173 -6.01 -2.15 -5.73
CA ARG A 173 -5.52 -3.03 -4.67
C ARG A 173 -4.00 -3.12 -4.62
N LEU A 174 -3.37 -2.62 -3.55
CA LEU A 174 -1.96 -2.93 -3.29
C LEU A 174 -1.80 -4.39 -2.89
N GLY A 175 -1.03 -5.12 -3.69
CA GLY A 175 -0.76 -6.54 -3.46
C GLY A 175 -1.87 -7.48 -3.94
N ASN A 176 -1.53 -8.76 -4.04
CA ASN A 176 -2.35 -9.76 -4.72
C ASN A 176 -2.84 -10.85 -3.77
N SER A 177 -4.08 -11.29 -3.98
CA SER A 177 -4.81 -12.21 -3.10
C SER A 177 -4.68 -13.68 -3.55
N GLY A 178 -4.40 -13.97 -4.82
CA GLY A 178 -4.46 -15.32 -5.40
C GLY A 178 -3.26 -16.28 -5.15
N ALA A 179 -3.41 -17.50 -5.66
CA ALA A 179 -2.42 -18.58 -5.67
C ALA A 179 -1.10 -18.15 -6.33
N GLY A 180 0.02 -18.43 -5.67
CA GLY A 180 1.36 -18.10 -6.19
C GLY A 180 1.76 -16.64 -6.06
N GLN A 181 1.00 -15.82 -5.33
CA GLN A 181 1.14 -14.37 -5.35
C GLN A 181 1.42 -13.79 -3.96
N GLY A 182 2.33 -12.81 -3.93
CA GLY A 182 3.30 -12.61 -2.85
C GLY A 182 4.65 -13.27 -3.15
N SER A 183 4.91 -13.57 -4.43
CA SER A 183 6.06 -14.34 -4.94
C SER A 183 7.32 -14.03 -4.16
N GLN A 184 7.76 -15.01 -3.37
CA GLN A 184 9.14 -15.02 -2.91
C GLN A 184 9.99 -15.23 -4.14
N TYR A 185 10.65 -14.16 -4.57
CA TYR A 185 11.57 -14.23 -5.69
C TYR A 185 12.76 -15.08 -5.28
N LEU A 186 12.99 -16.15 -6.03
CA LEU A 186 14.13 -17.02 -5.80
C LEU A 186 15.23 -16.62 -6.78
N PHE A 187 16.26 -15.96 -6.26
CA PHE A 187 17.43 -15.56 -7.03
C PHE A 187 18.59 -16.53 -6.80
N ILE A 188 19.38 -16.81 -7.85
CA ILE A 188 20.67 -17.50 -7.72
C ILE A 188 21.77 -16.44 -7.78
N PRO A 189 22.45 -16.13 -6.66
CA PRO A 189 23.56 -15.18 -6.67
C PRO A 189 24.74 -15.69 -7.50
N GLN A 190 25.49 -14.77 -8.11
CA GLN A 190 26.73 -15.10 -8.84
C GLN A 190 27.73 -15.87 -7.97
N THR A 191 27.78 -15.58 -6.66
CA THR A 191 28.63 -16.30 -5.72
C THR A 191 28.30 -17.79 -5.61
N THR A 192 27.04 -18.19 -5.79
CA THR A 192 26.62 -19.61 -5.87
C THR A 192 27.14 -20.27 -7.15
N VAL A 193 27.18 -19.52 -8.25
CA VAL A 193 27.76 -19.96 -9.53
C VAL A 193 29.26 -20.15 -9.39
N ASP A 194 29.96 -19.15 -8.85
CA ASP A 194 31.42 -19.15 -8.68
C ASP A 194 31.88 -20.27 -7.73
N ALA A 195 31.05 -20.64 -6.77
CA ALA A 195 31.27 -21.80 -5.89
C ALA A 195 31.00 -23.16 -6.55
N GLY A 196 30.64 -23.20 -7.84
CA GLY A 196 30.33 -24.41 -8.58
C GLY A 196 29.05 -25.11 -8.12
N LYS A 197 28.09 -24.37 -7.54
CA LYS A 197 26.84 -24.91 -6.97
C LYS A 197 25.59 -24.63 -7.82
N LEU A 198 25.76 -24.10 -9.03
CA LEU A 198 24.66 -23.71 -9.90
C LEU A 198 23.64 -24.84 -10.13
N GLU A 199 24.11 -26.05 -10.45
CA GLU A 199 23.21 -27.17 -10.74
C GLU A 199 22.40 -27.61 -9.51
N MET A 200 22.99 -27.55 -8.32
CA MET A 200 22.27 -27.84 -7.06
C MET A 200 21.24 -26.75 -6.74
N ALA A 201 21.59 -25.49 -6.97
CA ALA A 201 20.63 -24.39 -6.79
C ALA A 201 19.46 -24.52 -7.78
N ARG A 202 19.74 -24.85 -9.04
CA ARG A 202 18.71 -25.12 -10.05
C ARG A 202 17.79 -26.27 -9.68
N ASP A 203 18.34 -27.39 -9.22
CA ASP A 203 17.56 -28.55 -8.77
C ASP A 203 16.64 -28.18 -7.61
N LEU A 204 17.15 -27.42 -6.62
CA LEU A 204 16.32 -26.90 -5.53
C LEU A 204 15.19 -26.00 -6.05
N LEU A 205 15.49 -25.07 -6.97
CA LEU A 205 14.47 -24.19 -7.55
C LEU A 205 13.40 -25.00 -8.28
N GLN A 206 13.80 -25.96 -9.12
CA GLN A 206 12.87 -26.84 -9.84
C GLN A 206 11.99 -27.65 -8.88
N TYR A 207 12.55 -28.12 -7.77
CA TYR A 207 11.79 -28.82 -6.74
C TYR A 207 10.76 -27.91 -6.07
N VAL A 208 11.17 -26.75 -5.56
CA VAL A 208 10.26 -25.86 -4.81
C VAL A 208 9.21 -25.19 -5.69
N THR A 209 9.46 -25.04 -6.99
CA THR A 209 8.48 -24.55 -7.96
C THR A 209 7.72 -25.68 -8.67
N SER A 210 7.94 -26.94 -8.30
CA SER A 210 7.19 -28.06 -8.88
C SER A 210 5.72 -28.01 -8.46
N PRO A 211 4.78 -28.54 -9.27
CA PRO A 211 3.36 -28.59 -8.90
C PRO A 211 3.11 -29.23 -7.54
N ALA A 212 3.80 -30.34 -7.22
CA ALA A 212 3.65 -31.02 -5.94
C ALA A 212 4.13 -30.18 -4.75
N ALA A 213 5.21 -29.42 -4.92
CA ALA A 213 5.69 -28.52 -3.86
C ALA A 213 4.76 -27.32 -3.68
N ILE A 214 4.23 -26.76 -4.77
CA ILE A 214 3.21 -25.71 -4.73
C ILE A 214 1.94 -26.21 -4.03
N ASP A 215 1.43 -27.39 -4.39
CA ASP A 215 0.24 -27.98 -3.76
C ASP A 215 0.44 -28.19 -2.26
N PHE A 216 1.62 -28.71 -1.88
CA PHE A 216 2.00 -28.85 -0.48
C PHE A 216 2.02 -27.48 0.22
N TRP A 217 2.71 -26.48 -0.34
CA TRP A 217 2.76 -25.13 0.20
C TRP A 217 1.36 -24.54 0.42
N CYS A 218 0.52 -24.61 -0.61
CA CYS A 218 -0.85 -24.13 -0.60
C CYS A 218 -1.71 -24.81 0.47
N SER A 219 -1.51 -26.11 0.71
CA SER A 219 -2.21 -26.86 1.77
C SER A 219 -1.83 -26.44 3.20
N LYS A 220 -0.72 -25.71 3.37
CA LYS A 220 -0.20 -25.26 4.67
C LYS A 220 -0.49 -23.79 4.96
N GLN A 221 -1.01 -23.04 4.00
CA GLN A 221 -1.33 -21.63 4.20
C GLN A 221 -2.63 -21.46 5.00
N PRO A 222 -2.72 -20.43 5.89
CA PRO A 222 -3.97 -20.10 6.57
C PRO A 222 -5.11 -19.82 5.59
N VAL A 223 -4.79 -19.18 4.46
CA VAL A 223 -5.67 -19.01 3.31
C VAL A 223 -5.15 -19.91 2.20
N PRO A 224 -5.92 -20.91 1.74
CA PRO A 224 -5.47 -21.77 0.65
C PRO A 224 -5.19 -20.94 -0.60
N CYS A 225 -4.37 -21.46 -1.50
CA CYS A 225 -4.20 -20.86 -2.82
C CYS A 225 -5.53 -20.91 -3.60
N PHE A 226 -5.91 -19.81 -4.24
CA PHE A 226 -7.13 -19.70 -5.05
C PHE A 226 -6.88 -18.92 -6.34
N ALA A 227 -7.70 -19.12 -7.37
CA ALA A 227 -7.58 -18.35 -8.60
C ALA A 227 -8.03 -16.89 -8.37
N PRO A 228 -7.39 -15.87 -8.96
CA PRO A 228 -7.91 -14.50 -8.89
C PRO A 228 -9.38 -14.44 -9.30
N GLY A 229 -10.20 -13.74 -8.52
CA GLY A 229 -11.65 -13.65 -8.72
C GLY A 229 -12.48 -14.79 -8.14
N THR A 230 -11.87 -15.82 -7.53
CA THR A 230 -12.64 -16.82 -6.76
C THR A 230 -13.36 -16.14 -5.59
N PRO A 231 -14.70 -16.34 -5.43
CA PRO A 231 -15.44 -15.76 -4.31
C PRO A 231 -14.94 -16.24 -2.94
N LEU A 232 -14.99 -15.36 -1.95
CA LEU A 232 -14.57 -15.64 -0.57
C LEU A 232 -15.24 -16.90 0.01
N GLU A 233 -16.53 -17.08 -0.27
CA GLU A 233 -17.34 -18.20 0.22
C GLU A 233 -16.89 -19.55 -0.37
N GLU A 234 -16.29 -19.54 -1.56
CA GLU A 234 -15.70 -20.74 -2.17
C GLU A 234 -14.29 -21.01 -1.61
N ILE A 235 -13.53 -19.97 -1.27
CA ILE A 235 -12.19 -20.08 -0.67
C ILE A 235 -12.28 -20.62 0.75
N MET A 236 -13.29 -20.19 1.52
CA MET A 236 -13.48 -20.49 2.94
C MET A 236 -14.91 -20.96 3.21
N PRO A 237 -15.30 -22.16 2.76
CA PRO A 237 -16.68 -22.63 2.88
C PRO A 237 -17.05 -22.91 4.35
N GLY A 238 -18.17 -22.34 4.80
CA GLY A 238 -18.79 -22.67 6.09
C GLY A 238 -18.15 -22.05 7.34
N ASP A 239 -17.22 -21.10 7.19
CA ASP A 239 -16.56 -20.42 8.32
C ASP A 239 -16.80 -18.90 8.25
N ALA A 240 -17.92 -18.46 8.82
CA ALA A 240 -18.33 -17.05 8.75
C ALA A 240 -17.36 -16.09 9.45
N ALA A 241 -16.73 -16.53 10.56
CA ALA A 241 -15.75 -15.72 11.27
C ALA A 241 -14.50 -15.52 10.41
N LYS A 242 -13.98 -16.60 9.82
CA LYS A 242 -12.83 -16.52 8.92
C LYS A 242 -13.16 -15.72 7.65
N GLN A 243 -14.37 -15.85 7.11
CA GLN A 243 -14.82 -14.99 6.02
C GLN A 243 -14.77 -13.50 6.43
N ALA A 244 -15.32 -13.13 7.60
CA ALA A 244 -15.24 -11.76 8.11
C ALA A 244 -13.79 -11.27 8.31
N HIS A 245 -12.91 -12.11 8.84
CA HIS A 245 -11.50 -11.78 9.05
C HIS A 245 -10.75 -11.52 7.74
N TYR A 246 -11.03 -12.29 6.68
CA TYR A 246 -10.27 -12.23 5.43
C TYR A 246 -10.94 -11.44 4.29
N ARG A 247 -12.19 -10.99 4.46
CA ARG A 247 -12.95 -10.28 3.42
C ARG A 247 -12.18 -9.13 2.80
N GLY A 248 -11.58 -8.24 3.59
CA GLY A 248 -10.82 -7.09 3.07
C GLY A 248 -9.58 -7.44 2.25
N PHE A 249 -9.08 -8.68 2.29
CA PHE A 249 -7.95 -9.13 1.47
C PHE A 249 -8.39 -9.82 0.18
N ILE A 250 -9.68 -10.15 0.04
CA ILE A 250 -10.24 -10.91 -1.08
C ILE A 250 -11.22 -10.05 -1.87
N ASP A 251 -12.05 -9.27 -1.17
CA ASP A 251 -13.06 -8.37 -1.71
C ASP A 251 -12.65 -6.90 -1.54
N PRO A 252 -12.73 -6.06 -2.59
CA PRO A 252 -13.05 -6.45 -3.97
C PRO A 252 -11.92 -7.33 -4.58
N PRO A 253 -12.25 -8.16 -5.58
CA PRO A 253 -11.25 -8.96 -6.29
C PRO A 253 -10.10 -8.09 -6.81
N THR A 254 -8.89 -8.64 -6.84
CA THR A 254 -7.76 -7.96 -7.50
C THR A 254 -8.09 -7.78 -8.98
N ILE A 255 -8.24 -6.53 -9.42
CA ILE A 255 -8.34 -6.17 -10.84
C ILE A 255 -6.94 -5.70 -11.23
N ASP A 256 -6.30 -6.43 -12.15
CA ASP A 256 -4.96 -6.18 -12.68
C ASP A 256 -3.85 -6.13 -11.60
N ASN A 257 -2.99 -7.16 -11.59
CA ASN A 257 -1.95 -7.44 -10.59
C ASN A 257 -0.81 -6.39 -10.51
N MET A 258 -1.01 -5.18 -11.02
CA MET A 258 0.03 -4.17 -11.19
C MET A 258 -0.48 -2.85 -10.63
N VAL A 259 -0.35 -2.69 -9.31
CA VAL A 259 -0.21 -1.33 -8.79
C VAL A 259 1.22 -0.94 -9.06
N SER A 260 1.43 -0.35 -10.23
CA SER A 260 2.51 0.60 -10.45
C SER A 260 1.94 1.62 -11.41
N ARG A 261 0.94 2.36 -10.93
CA ARG A 261 0.33 3.43 -11.73
C ARG A 261 1.28 4.61 -11.76
N LEU A 262 1.65 5.15 -10.59
CA LEU A 262 2.79 6.06 -10.41
C LEU A 262 2.94 6.44 -8.93
N ASP A 263 4.06 6.11 -8.30
CA ASP A 263 4.47 6.69 -7.03
C ASP A 263 6.00 6.76 -6.90
N ALA A 264 6.48 7.68 -6.07
CA ALA A 264 7.91 7.93 -5.95
C ALA A 264 8.66 6.70 -5.38
N ASN A 265 8.10 6.02 -4.38
CA ASN A 265 8.75 4.89 -3.74
C ASN A 265 8.93 3.69 -4.69
N ASP A 266 7.94 3.39 -5.52
CA ASP A 266 8.05 2.30 -6.50
C ASP A 266 9.01 2.66 -7.64
N VAL A 267 9.09 3.94 -8.01
CA VAL A 267 9.99 4.44 -9.07
C VAL A 267 11.45 4.56 -8.61
N PHE A 268 11.71 5.15 -7.46
CA PHE A 268 13.06 5.48 -6.98
C PHE A 268 13.58 4.53 -5.90
N GLY A 269 12.72 3.63 -5.40
CA GLY A 269 13.05 2.62 -4.41
C GLY A 269 13.00 3.14 -2.96
N PRO A 270 13.18 2.25 -1.98
CA PRO A 270 12.92 2.53 -0.56
C PRO A 270 13.88 3.55 0.07
N ALA A 271 15.00 3.89 -0.59
CA ALA A 271 15.99 4.80 -0.04
C ALA A 271 15.48 6.25 0.08
N ILE A 272 14.51 6.63 -0.76
CA ILE A 272 13.96 8.00 -0.81
C ILE A 272 12.79 8.21 0.16
N VAL A 273 12.21 7.11 0.66
CA VAL A 273 10.99 7.10 1.48
C VAL A 273 11.12 7.97 2.72
N VAL A 274 12.31 8.00 3.34
CA VAL A 274 12.56 8.80 4.54
C VAL A 274 12.39 10.30 4.25
N GLN A 275 12.90 10.77 3.10
CA GLN A 275 12.83 12.18 2.72
C GLN A 275 11.40 12.57 2.33
N GLU A 276 10.72 11.75 1.53
CA GLU A 276 9.32 11.99 1.15
C GLU A 276 8.39 11.99 2.37
N THR A 277 8.56 11.02 3.28
CA THR A 277 7.78 10.92 4.51
C THR A 277 7.99 12.15 5.39
N GLN A 278 9.22 12.68 5.48
CA GLN A 278 9.49 13.89 6.26
C GLN A 278 8.75 15.12 5.70
N ILE A 279 8.71 15.29 4.37
CA ILE A 279 7.97 16.39 3.72
C ILE A 279 6.48 16.32 4.07
N LEU A 280 5.90 15.11 4.01
CA LEU A 280 4.53 14.87 4.43
C LEU A 280 4.34 15.12 5.93
N GLN A 281 5.23 14.63 6.79
CA GLN A 281 5.14 14.84 8.23
C GLN A 281 5.14 16.32 8.62
N ASP A 282 5.99 17.13 7.97
CA ASP A 282 6.01 18.57 8.23
C ASP A 282 4.69 19.24 7.83
N TYR A 283 4.08 18.81 6.72
CA TYR A 283 2.75 19.27 6.32
C TYR A 283 1.67 18.83 7.31
N LEU A 284 1.67 17.54 7.69
CA LEU A 284 0.71 16.96 8.63
C LEU A 284 0.79 17.61 10.02
N ALA A 285 2.00 17.88 10.50
CA ALA A 285 2.26 18.59 11.75
C ALA A 285 1.90 20.09 11.71
N GLY A 286 1.75 20.67 10.51
CA GLY A 286 1.56 22.11 10.33
C GLY A 286 2.85 22.91 10.48
N ASN A 287 4.01 22.27 10.35
CA ASN A 287 5.32 22.93 10.29
C ASN A 287 5.53 23.63 8.93
N ALA A 288 4.84 23.14 7.89
CA ALA A 288 4.79 23.72 6.56
C ALA A 288 3.33 23.90 6.11
N ASP A 289 3.05 24.97 5.36
CA ASP A 289 1.81 25.09 4.60
C ASP A 289 1.89 24.32 3.27
N LEU A 290 0.78 24.25 2.54
CA LEU A 290 0.72 23.48 1.29
C LEU A 290 1.74 24.00 0.26
N GLU A 291 1.89 25.31 0.08
CA GLU A 291 2.83 25.85 -0.90
C GLU A 291 4.29 25.49 -0.56
N GLN A 292 4.68 25.61 0.71
CA GLN A 292 6.00 25.21 1.19
C GLN A 292 6.26 23.72 1.03
N THR A 293 5.24 22.90 1.31
CA THR A 293 5.30 21.45 1.13
C THR A 293 5.49 21.09 -0.34
N LEU A 294 4.72 21.70 -1.24
CA LEU A 294 4.81 21.42 -2.67
C LEU A 294 6.15 21.92 -3.26
N ASP A 295 6.71 23.04 -2.78
CA ASP A 295 8.06 23.48 -3.16
C ASP A 295 9.12 22.46 -2.73
N SER A 296 9.00 21.94 -1.50
CA SER A 296 9.91 20.91 -0.98
C SER A 296 9.78 19.61 -1.76
N TYR A 297 8.56 19.23 -2.15
CA TYR A 297 8.30 18.05 -2.96
C TYR A 297 8.82 18.21 -4.40
N GLN A 298 8.71 19.40 -5.00
CA GLN A 298 9.27 19.68 -6.32
C GLN A 298 10.79 19.52 -6.32
N ALA A 299 11.48 20.11 -5.34
CA ALA A 299 12.92 19.98 -5.19
C ALA A 299 13.33 18.51 -4.96
N PHE A 300 12.53 17.77 -4.21
CA PHE A 300 12.72 16.33 -4.01
C PHE A 300 12.61 15.54 -5.32
N LEU A 301 11.56 15.74 -6.12
CA LEU A 301 11.39 15.05 -7.40
C LEU A 301 12.54 15.35 -8.37
N GLU A 302 12.95 16.63 -8.46
CA GLU A 302 14.08 17.05 -9.29
C GLU A 302 15.38 16.39 -8.85
N GLN A 303 15.64 16.37 -7.54
CA GLN A 303 16.82 15.74 -6.96
C GLN A 303 16.85 14.23 -7.26
N GLN A 304 15.73 13.52 -7.13
CA GLN A 304 15.70 12.08 -7.44
C GLN A 304 15.92 11.81 -8.93
N ALA A 305 15.28 12.59 -9.79
CA ALA A 305 15.51 12.49 -11.23
C ALA A 305 16.98 12.72 -11.60
N ASP A 306 17.63 13.74 -11.02
CA ASP A 306 19.05 14.02 -11.24
C ASP A 306 19.96 12.90 -10.72
N ASN A 307 19.66 12.34 -9.54
CA ASN A 307 20.42 11.23 -8.98
C ASN A 307 20.39 9.99 -9.87
N VAL A 308 19.25 9.68 -10.50
CA VAL A 308 19.16 8.55 -11.43
C VAL A 308 19.87 8.86 -12.75
N ILE A 309 19.75 10.08 -13.29
CA ILE A 309 20.50 10.49 -14.50
C ILE A 309 22.02 10.42 -14.28
N LEU A 310 22.51 10.71 -13.08
CA LEU A 310 23.93 10.52 -12.76
C LEU A 310 24.39 9.05 -12.87
N GLN A 311 23.49 8.10 -12.60
CA GLN A 311 23.74 6.66 -12.72
C GLN A 311 23.49 6.15 -14.15
N HIS A 312 22.61 6.84 -14.89
CA HIS A 312 22.20 6.54 -16.26
C HIS A 312 22.27 7.80 -17.15
N PRO A 313 23.48 8.26 -17.55
CA PRO A 313 23.63 9.50 -18.31
C PRO A 313 22.91 9.50 -19.66
N GLU A 314 22.63 8.32 -20.21
CA GLU A 314 21.85 8.11 -21.43
C GLU A 314 20.34 8.38 -21.27
N TRP A 315 19.88 8.75 -20.07
CA TRP A 315 18.50 9.15 -19.77
C TRP A 315 18.37 10.68 -19.54
N GLY A 316 19.33 11.48 -19.99
CA GLY A 316 19.28 12.94 -19.85
C GLY A 316 18.32 13.62 -20.83
N ALA A 317 17.87 14.86 -20.54
CA ALA A 317 16.96 15.62 -21.41
C ALA A 317 17.48 15.87 -22.84
N GLU A 318 18.80 15.82 -23.06
CA GLU A 318 19.41 15.91 -24.40
C GLU A 318 19.29 14.61 -25.23
N SER A 319 18.83 13.52 -24.60
CA SER A 319 18.74 12.17 -25.18
C SER A 319 17.33 11.73 -25.58
N TRP A 320 16.32 12.55 -25.28
CA TRP A 320 14.91 12.28 -25.53
C TRP A 320 14.31 13.20 -26.59
#